data_AF-A0A948BEU4-F1
#
_entry.id   AF-A0A948BEU4-F1
#
_cell.length_a   1.000
_cell.length_b   1.000
_cell.length_c   1.000
_cell.angle_alpha   90.00
_cell.angle_beta   90.00
_cell.angle_gamma   90.00
#
_symmetry.space_group_name_H-M   'P 1'
#
loop_
_entity.id
_entity.type
_entity.pdbx_description
1 polymer ?
#
loop_
_entity_poly.entity_id
_entity_poly.type
_entity_poly.pdbx_seq_one_letter_code
_entity_poly.pdbx_strand_id
1 'polypeptide(L)'
;GNFYWVANTGDEYGHNVRGISAADGTLNSAPGGIAGCTGCHTSLTLTDAETDGGRTNGCRGCHQSVLHHAPQQAEGTVPVAINGWYRFLNAPTAHDLVGGGPVHGIEDPNWEQTPDKDTHNVYYGGTGNDNEDPQSMGKYCSGCHYNFHADGDNTNESFFGVDNGGNTATEVWFRHPADAVIPNSSEYTSYVEYDPLVPVGRQEKADIATVAMDVVRPGTDKVICVSCHRAHGSAYPDMLRWDYTGMETGTTGSTAGTGCFKCHSTKDGV
;
A
#
# COMPACT_ATOMS: atom_id res chain seq x y z
N GLY A 1 5.81 -6.05 -8.19
CA GLY A 1 4.83 -7.16 -8.22
C GLY A 1 4.20 -7.21 -9.60
N ASN A 2 3.94 -8.38 -10.15
CA ASN A 2 3.30 -8.54 -11.45
C ASN A 2 1.94 -9.25 -11.26
N PHE A 3 1.15 -9.32 -12.33
CA PHE A 3 -0.14 -10.00 -12.32
C PHE A 3 -0.03 -11.51 -12.59
N TYR A 4 1.17 -12.10 -12.48
CA TYR A 4 1.39 -13.51 -12.80
C TYR A 4 0.52 -14.42 -11.92
N TRP A 5 0.50 -14.17 -10.61
CA TRP A 5 -0.17 -15.05 -9.67
C TRP A 5 -1.68 -15.06 -9.82
N VAL A 6 -2.31 -13.88 -9.93
CA VAL A 6 -3.76 -13.79 -10.20
C VAL A 6 -4.16 -14.39 -11.55
N ALA A 7 -3.30 -14.29 -12.57
CA ALA A 7 -3.58 -14.85 -13.88
C ALA A 7 -3.48 -16.39 -13.92
N ASN A 8 -2.67 -16.99 -13.05
CA ASN A 8 -2.33 -18.42 -13.13
C ASN A 8 -2.80 -19.26 -11.93
N THR A 9 -3.19 -18.64 -10.82
CA THR A 9 -3.44 -19.34 -9.54
C THR A 9 -4.89 -19.15 -9.07
N GLY A 10 -5.43 -17.94 -9.13
CA GLY A 10 -6.79 -17.65 -8.65
C GLY A 10 -7.00 -16.17 -8.36
N ASP A 11 -8.26 -15.78 -8.13
CA ASP A 11 -8.64 -14.38 -7.88
C ASP A 11 -8.13 -13.85 -6.53
N GLU A 12 -7.88 -14.71 -5.56
CA GLU A 12 -7.35 -14.34 -4.23
C GLU A 12 -5.86 -13.95 -4.22
N TYR A 13 -5.15 -14.10 -5.35
CA TYR A 13 -3.70 -13.91 -5.45
C TYR A 13 -3.26 -12.57 -6.07
N GLY A 14 -4.20 -11.65 -6.31
CA GLY A 14 -3.90 -10.35 -6.89
C GLY A 14 -5.14 -9.54 -7.21
N HIS A 15 -4.92 -8.31 -7.68
CA HIS A 15 -6.02 -7.51 -8.21
C HIS A 15 -6.53 -8.12 -9.53
N ASN A 16 -7.84 -8.35 -9.64
CA ASN A 16 -8.46 -8.85 -10.87
C ASN A 16 -8.51 -7.78 -11.95
N VAL A 17 -7.77 -7.97 -13.04
CA VAL A 17 -7.57 -6.93 -14.07
C VAL A 17 -8.10 -7.40 -15.41
N ARG A 18 -8.87 -6.53 -16.09
CA ARG A 18 -9.46 -6.84 -17.40
C ARG A 18 -8.39 -7.29 -18.40
N GLY A 19 -8.65 -8.41 -19.07
CA GLY A 19 -7.74 -8.98 -20.07
C GLY A 19 -6.57 -9.76 -19.48
N ILE A 20 -6.45 -9.80 -18.14
CA ILE A 20 -5.46 -10.62 -17.42
C ILE A 20 -6.16 -11.72 -16.62
N SER A 21 -7.21 -11.37 -15.88
CA SER A 21 -8.01 -12.32 -15.10
C SER A 21 -9.51 -12.03 -15.19
N ALA A 22 -10.31 -13.00 -14.78
CA ALA A 22 -11.75 -12.84 -14.62
C ALA A 22 -12.07 -11.95 -13.40
N ALA A 23 -13.30 -11.44 -13.32
CA ALA A 23 -13.78 -10.78 -12.11
C ALA A 23 -13.70 -11.72 -10.90
N ASP A 24 -13.50 -11.15 -9.73
CA ASP A 24 -13.55 -11.88 -8.46
C ASP A 24 -14.91 -12.61 -8.33
N GLY A 25 -14.85 -13.89 -7.96
CA GLY A 25 -16.02 -14.75 -7.85
C GLY A 25 -16.77 -14.61 -6.53
N THR A 26 -16.17 -13.95 -5.53
CA THR A 26 -16.67 -13.79 -4.16
C THR A 26 -17.05 -12.35 -3.87
N LEU A 27 -16.18 -11.40 -4.21
CA LEU A 27 -16.34 -9.98 -3.97
C LEU A 27 -16.78 -9.26 -5.24
N ASN A 28 -17.76 -8.37 -5.11
CA ASN A 28 -18.22 -7.52 -6.21
C ASN A 28 -17.57 -6.12 -6.20
N SER A 29 -16.74 -5.84 -5.19
CA SER A 29 -16.02 -4.59 -5.02
C SER A 29 -14.72 -4.80 -4.24
N ALA A 30 -13.84 -3.81 -4.26
CA ALA A 30 -12.66 -3.80 -3.42
C ALA A 30 -13.04 -4.02 -1.94
N PRO A 31 -12.33 -4.91 -1.21
CA PRO A 31 -12.48 -5.06 0.22
C PRO A 31 -12.46 -3.70 0.93
N GLY A 32 -13.44 -3.46 1.80
CA GLY A 32 -13.51 -2.22 2.57
C GLY A 32 -13.90 -0.97 1.76
N GLY A 33 -14.51 -1.14 0.58
CA GLY A 33 -14.92 -0.01 -0.27
C GLY A 33 -15.89 0.97 0.38
N ILE A 34 -15.90 2.20 -0.16
CA ILE A 34 -16.77 3.30 0.27
C ILE A 34 -18.19 3.17 -0.33
N ALA A 35 -19.22 3.38 0.47
CA ALA A 35 -20.59 3.48 -0.01
C ALA A 35 -20.78 4.81 -0.77
N GLY A 36 -21.12 4.76 -2.07
CA GLY A 36 -21.45 5.95 -2.88
C GLY A 36 -20.47 6.28 -4.01
N CYS A 37 -19.29 5.63 -4.07
CA CYS A 37 -18.39 5.67 -5.23
C CYS A 37 -18.50 4.40 -6.10
N THR A 38 -19.64 3.71 -6.00
CA THR A 38 -19.96 2.37 -6.49
C THR A 38 -19.97 2.20 -8.02
N GLY A 39 -19.58 3.23 -8.77
CA GLY A 39 -19.32 3.14 -10.19
C GLY A 39 -17.96 3.67 -10.64
N CYS A 40 -17.05 4.06 -9.74
CA CYS A 40 -15.67 4.44 -10.11
C CYS A 40 -14.61 3.43 -9.63
N HIS A 41 -14.90 2.67 -8.56
CA HIS A 41 -13.91 1.83 -7.84
C HIS A 41 -14.37 0.37 -7.66
N THR A 42 -15.33 -0.08 -8.47
CA THR A 42 -16.04 -1.35 -8.22
C THR A 42 -15.23 -2.54 -8.71
N SER A 43 -14.63 -2.47 -9.89
CA SER A 43 -13.75 -3.55 -10.34
C SER A 43 -12.78 -3.09 -11.42
N LEU A 44 -11.56 -3.61 -11.36
CA LEU A 44 -10.54 -3.41 -12.39
C LEU A 44 -10.74 -4.32 -13.61
N THR A 45 -11.75 -5.20 -13.59
CA THR A 45 -12.17 -6.02 -14.74
C THR A 45 -13.17 -5.35 -15.66
N LEU A 46 -13.74 -4.21 -15.25
CA LEU A 46 -14.66 -3.41 -16.07
C LEU A 46 -13.92 -2.74 -17.22
N THR A 47 -14.67 -2.38 -18.27
CA THR A 47 -14.17 -1.67 -19.43
C THR A 47 -14.04 -0.17 -19.16
N ASP A 48 -13.09 0.49 -19.82
CA ASP A 48 -12.97 1.96 -19.79
C ASP A 48 -14.22 2.68 -20.36
N ALA A 49 -15.03 1.98 -21.17
CA ALA A 49 -16.24 2.51 -21.80
C ALA A 49 -17.49 2.34 -20.93
N GLU A 50 -17.45 1.48 -19.91
CA GLU A 50 -18.48 1.31 -18.87
C GLU A 50 -18.38 2.47 -17.87
N THR A 51 -18.36 3.69 -18.40
CA THR A 51 -18.23 4.92 -17.64
C THR A 51 -19.45 5.12 -16.75
N ASP A 52 -19.24 5.17 -15.44
CA ASP A 52 -20.28 5.68 -14.53
C ASP A 52 -20.23 7.21 -14.58
N GLY A 53 -21.26 7.81 -15.18
CA GLY A 53 -21.37 9.27 -15.27
C GLY A 53 -20.20 9.99 -15.94
N GLY A 54 -19.49 9.33 -16.88
CA GLY A 54 -18.34 9.90 -17.60
C GLY A 54 -16.98 9.75 -16.91
N ARG A 55 -16.87 8.91 -15.87
CA ARG A 55 -15.63 8.60 -15.13
C ARG A 55 -15.10 7.21 -15.51
N THR A 56 -13.78 7.04 -15.58
CA THR A 56 -13.13 5.81 -16.06
C THR A 56 -13.11 4.72 -14.98
N ASN A 57 -13.60 3.53 -15.34
CA ASN A 57 -13.51 2.30 -14.54
C ASN A 57 -12.33 1.42 -14.98
N GLY A 58 -12.23 0.20 -14.43
CA GLY A 58 -11.27 -0.79 -14.91
C GLY A 58 -9.84 -0.43 -14.51
N CYS A 59 -8.86 -0.90 -15.28
CA CYS A 59 -7.44 -0.67 -15.02
C CYS A 59 -7.08 0.83 -14.99
N ARG A 60 -7.84 1.67 -15.71
CA ARG A 60 -7.69 3.13 -15.71
C ARG A 60 -8.35 3.81 -14.49
N GLY A 61 -9.02 3.08 -13.63
CA GLY A 61 -9.45 3.59 -12.32
C GLY A 61 -8.24 3.82 -11.39
N CYS A 62 -7.30 2.87 -11.37
CA CYS A 62 -6.06 2.98 -10.59
C CYS A 62 -4.91 3.65 -11.35
N HIS A 63 -4.79 3.37 -12.65
CA HIS A 63 -3.66 3.82 -13.45
C HIS A 63 -4.12 4.84 -14.50
N GLN A 64 -4.22 6.11 -14.11
CA GLN A 64 -4.53 7.18 -15.07
C GLN A 64 -3.26 7.76 -15.68
N SER A 65 -3.34 8.18 -16.95
CA SER A 65 -2.20 8.76 -17.67
C SER A 65 -0.95 7.86 -17.70
N VAL A 66 -1.14 6.55 -17.82
CA VAL A 66 -0.04 5.57 -17.95
C VAL A 66 0.71 5.81 -19.24
N LEU A 67 2.02 6.03 -19.12
CA LEU A 67 2.92 6.18 -20.24
C LEU A 67 3.84 4.97 -20.28
N HIS A 68 3.42 3.88 -20.94
CA HIS A 68 4.24 2.67 -21.02
C HIS A 68 5.53 2.85 -21.85
N HIS A 69 5.58 3.87 -22.73
CA HIS A 69 6.76 4.26 -23.51
C HIS A 69 7.41 5.55 -23.00
N ALA A 70 7.16 5.92 -21.75
CA ALA A 70 7.79 7.09 -21.19
C ALA A 70 9.33 6.92 -21.15
N PRO A 71 10.11 8.01 -21.16
CA PRO A 71 11.53 7.91 -20.89
C PRO A 71 11.77 7.24 -19.53
N GLN A 72 12.83 6.45 -19.41
CA GLN A 72 13.23 5.88 -18.13
C GLN A 72 13.53 7.02 -17.14
N GLN A 73 13.07 6.88 -15.88
CA GLN A 73 13.47 7.83 -14.82
C GLN A 73 14.96 7.70 -14.51
N ALA A 74 15.58 8.82 -14.12
CA ALA A 74 16.92 8.76 -13.58
C ALA A 74 16.88 8.02 -12.23
N GLU A 75 17.87 7.15 -12.00
CA GLU A 75 18.02 6.43 -10.75
C GLU A 75 18.07 7.39 -9.55
N GLY A 76 17.37 7.04 -8.46
CA GLY A 76 17.34 7.84 -7.23
C GLY A 76 16.48 9.11 -7.31
N THR A 77 15.70 9.31 -8.38
CA THR A 77 14.87 10.53 -8.55
C THR A 77 13.39 10.24 -8.35
N VAL A 78 12.67 11.27 -7.88
CA VAL A 78 11.21 11.23 -7.76
C VAL A 78 10.58 11.22 -9.16
N PRO A 79 9.67 10.28 -9.45
CA PRO A 79 8.98 10.26 -10.73
C PRO A 79 8.18 11.53 -11.00
N VAL A 80 8.37 12.10 -12.19
CA VAL A 80 7.58 13.20 -12.75
C VAL A 80 6.62 12.70 -13.83
N ALA A 81 5.61 13.51 -14.15
CA ALA A 81 4.53 13.18 -15.09
C ALA A 81 5.02 12.64 -16.45
N ILE A 82 6.10 13.20 -17.02
CA ILE A 82 6.60 12.80 -18.34
C ILE A 82 7.13 11.36 -18.38
N ASN A 83 7.43 10.75 -17.22
CA ASN A 83 7.91 9.36 -17.14
C ASN A 83 6.85 8.37 -16.62
N GLY A 84 5.58 8.78 -16.49
CA GLY A 84 4.48 7.87 -16.16
C GLY A 84 4.21 7.62 -14.67
N TRP A 85 4.80 8.43 -13.77
CA TRP A 85 4.68 8.35 -12.30
C TRP A 85 5.14 7.01 -11.68
N TYR A 86 5.35 7.00 -10.36
CA TYR A 86 5.89 5.87 -9.62
C TYR A 86 5.06 4.59 -9.84
N ARG A 87 5.65 3.56 -10.47
CA ARG A 87 4.99 2.27 -10.79
C ARG A 87 3.64 2.40 -11.49
N PHE A 88 3.44 3.46 -12.27
CA PHE A 88 2.15 3.79 -12.89
C PHE A 88 1.02 4.07 -11.88
N LEU A 89 1.32 4.26 -10.59
CA LEU A 89 0.37 4.55 -9.52
C LEU A 89 0.03 6.04 -9.54
N ASN A 90 -0.70 6.43 -10.57
CA ASN A 90 -1.18 7.80 -10.75
C ASN A 90 -2.70 7.83 -10.57
N ALA A 91 -3.13 8.46 -9.46
CA ALA A 91 -4.54 8.70 -9.21
C ALA A 91 -5.13 9.65 -10.28
N PRO A 92 -6.45 9.57 -10.53
CA PRO A 92 -7.15 10.48 -11.42
C PRO A 92 -6.98 11.96 -11.07
N THR A 93 -6.83 12.84 -12.08
CA THR A 93 -6.94 14.31 -11.90
C THR A 93 -8.31 14.72 -11.34
N ALA A 94 -9.35 13.90 -11.58
CA ALA A 94 -10.66 14.08 -10.98
C ALA A 94 -10.62 13.96 -9.44
N HIS A 95 -9.60 13.31 -8.88
CA HIS A 95 -9.37 13.23 -7.45
C HIS A 95 -8.55 14.39 -6.89
N ASP A 96 -7.94 15.27 -7.72
CA ASP A 96 -7.23 16.46 -7.21
C ASP A 96 -8.13 17.34 -6.32
N LEU A 97 -9.44 17.36 -6.59
CA LEU A 97 -10.46 18.09 -5.81
C LEU A 97 -10.81 17.45 -4.47
N VAL A 98 -10.50 16.17 -4.30
CA VAL A 98 -10.73 15.41 -3.05
C VAL A 98 -9.42 14.87 -2.48
N GLY A 99 -8.27 15.42 -2.90
CA GLY A 99 -6.97 15.03 -2.36
C GLY A 99 -6.42 13.70 -2.85
N GLY A 100 -6.64 13.33 -4.12
CA GLY A 100 -5.90 12.26 -4.80
C GLY A 100 -4.73 12.82 -5.62
N GLY A 101 -3.63 12.06 -5.70
CA GLY A 101 -2.45 12.42 -6.49
C GLY A 101 -1.58 11.20 -6.82
N PRO A 102 -0.56 11.35 -7.68
CA PRO A 102 0.36 10.26 -7.97
C PRO A 102 1.18 9.94 -6.74
N VAL A 103 1.38 8.65 -6.46
CA VAL A 103 2.20 8.20 -5.34
C VAL A 103 3.60 8.82 -5.46
N HIS A 104 4.04 9.44 -4.37
CA HIS A 104 5.39 9.98 -4.24
C HIS A 104 6.33 8.88 -3.73
N GLY A 105 7.51 8.77 -4.31
CA GLY A 105 8.45 7.70 -4.00
C GLY A 105 9.63 7.68 -4.96
N ILE A 106 10.50 6.70 -4.80
CA ILE A 106 11.60 6.40 -5.73
C ILE A 106 11.41 4.97 -6.21
N GLU A 107 11.44 4.79 -7.52
CA GLU A 107 11.47 3.48 -8.14
C GLU A 107 12.90 2.93 -8.23
N ASP A 108 13.07 1.68 -7.80
CA ASP A 108 14.30 0.94 -8.00
C ASP A 108 14.53 0.70 -9.50
N PRO A 109 15.75 0.91 -10.03
CA PRO A 109 16.04 0.77 -11.45
C PRO A 109 15.72 -0.61 -12.05
N ASN A 110 15.71 -1.67 -11.25
CA ASN A 110 15.39 -3.03 -11.68
C ASN A 110 13.92 -3.41 -11.41
N TRP A 111 13.06 -2.46 -11.05
CA TRP A 111 11.65 -2.67 -10.74
C TRP A 111 11.41 -3.62 -9.55
N GLU A 112 12.31 -3.62 -8.54
CA GLU A 112 12.33 -4.58 -7.42
C GLU A 112 12.33 -6.05 -7.90
N GLN A 113 13.04 -6.36 -8.98
CA GLN A 113 13.19 -7.75 -9.43
C GLN A 113 14.02 -8.57 -8.44
N THR A 114 15.03 -7.97 -7.84
CA THR A 114 15.91 -8.59 -6.83
C THR A 114 16.13 -7.63 -5.67
N PRO A 115 15.11 -7.36 -4.86
CA PRO A 115 15.21 -6.32 -3.85
C PRO A 115 16.09 -6.79 -2.68
N ASP A 116 16.97 -5.91 -2.22
CA ASP A 116 17.69 -6.04 -0.96
C ASP A 116 17.52 -4.76 -0.12
N LYS A 117 18.27 -4.63 0.98
CA LYS A 117 18.17 -3.46 1.86
C LYS A 117 18.67 -2.17 1.22
N ASP A 118 19.52 -2.25 0.19
CA ASP A 118 20.14 -1.11 -0.48
C ASP A 118 19.52 -0.84 -1.87
N THR A 119 18.77 -1.80 -2.43
CA THR A 119 18.18 -1.75 -3.76
C THR A 119 16.71 -2.14 -3.69
N HIS A 120 15.85 -1.17 -3.39
CA HIS A 120 14.41 -1.36 -3.30
C HIS A 120 13.69 -0.04 -3.56
N ASN A 121 12.37 -0.09 -3.73
CA ASN A 121 11.63 1.14 -3.88
C ASN A 121 11.51 1.89 -2.54
N VAL A 122 11.46 3.21 -2.61
CA VAL A 122 11.18 4.08 -1.47
C VAL A 122 9.75 4.60 -1.58
N TYR A 123 8.99 4.47 -0.50
CA TYR A 123 7.58 4.84 -0.44
C TYR A 123 7.38 6.07 0.43
N TYR A 124 6.67 7.08 -0.07
CA TYR A 124 6.14 8.12 0.80
C TYR A 124 4.93 7.58 1.57
N GLY A 125 5.03 7.56 2.89
CA GLY A 125 4.01 7.05 3.81
C GLY A 125 3.05 8.13 4.34
N GLY A 126 3.14 9.37 3.87
CA GLY A 126 2.25 10.44 4.32
C GLY A 126 2.54 10.93 5.73
N THR A 127 1.63 11.75 6.26
CA THR A 127 1.69 12.27 7.63
C THR A 127 0.91 11.38 8.61
N GLY A 128 0.04 10.49 8.12
CA GLY A 128 -0.77 9.56 8.93
C GLY A 128 -1.94 10.22 9.65
N ASN A 129 -2.57 11.22 9.04
CA ASN A 129 -3.80 11.86 9.51
C ASN A 129 -4.80 12.04 8.36
N ASP A 130 -6.05 12.38 8.66
CA ASP A 130 -7.08 12.51 7.63
C ASP A 130 -6.82 13.58 6.56
N ASN A 131 -6.03 14.60 6.91
CA ASN A 131 -5.60 15.66 5.99
C ASN A 131 -4.25 15.35 5.33
N GLU A 132 -3.81 14.09 5.35
CA GLU A 132 -2.51 13.75 4.81
C GLU A 132 -2.43 13.97 3.31
N ASP A 133 -1.19 14.11 2.87
CA ASP A 133 -0.86 14.41 1.50
C ASP A 133 -1.41 13.35 0.53
N PRO A 134 -2.10 13.76 -0.56
CA PRO A 134 -2.68 12.89 -1.59
C PRO A 134 -1.74 11.86 -2.21
N GLN A 135 -0.46 12.15 -2.13
CA GLN A 135 0.60 11.39 -2.79
C GLN A 135 1.18 10.31 -1.88
N SER A 136 0.64 10.09 -0.67
CA SER A 136 1.03 8.97 0.18
C SER A 136 0.56 7.64 -0.42
N MET A 137 1.28 6.55 -0.11
CA MET A 137 0.84 5.21 -0.49
C MET A 137 -0.50 4.85 0.18
N GLY A 138 -0.69 5.25 1.44
CA GLY A 138 -1.93 5.05 2.20
C GLY A 138 -3.15 5.65 1.52
N LYS A 139 -3.11 6.95 1.19
CA LYS A 139 -4.22 7.62 0.47
C LYS A 139 -4.47 7.05 -0.91
N TYR A 140 -3.42 6.61 -1.60
CA TYR A 140 -3.63 5.96 -2.89
C TYR A 140 -4.44 4.67 -2.75
N CYS A 141 -4.10 3.81 -1.77
CA CYS A 141 -4.85 2.58 -1.50
C CYS A 141 -6.28 2.86 -0.97
N SER A 142 -6.46 3.91 -0.16
CA SER A 142 -7.75 4.26 0.43
C SER A 142 -8.81 4.68 -0.57
N GLY A 143 -8.42 5.12 -1.77
CA GLY A 143 -9.37 5.44 -2.84
C GLY A 143 -10.36 4.30 -3.12
N CYS A 144 -9.90 3.05 -3.05
CA CYS A 144 -10.74 1.86 -3.21
C CYS A 144 -10.97 1.09 -1.89
N HIS A 145 -9.99 1.10 -0.97
CA HIS A 145 -10.01 0.34 0.27
C HIS A 145 -10.31 1.19 1.51
N TYR A 146 -11.26 2.11 1.37
CA TYR A 146 -11.60 3.17 2.32
C TYR A 146 -11.63 2.73 3.79
N ASN A 147 -12.39 1.68 4.13
CA ASN A 147 -12.57 1.22 5.51
C ASN A 147 -11.28 0.65 6.13
N PHE A 148 -10.24 0.38 5.33
CA PHE A 148 -8.94 -0.06 5.81
C PHE A 148 -7.92 1.07 5.91
N HIS A 149 -8.24 2.23 5.35
CA HIS A 149 -7.58 3.48 5.70
C HIS A 149 -8.19 3.96 7.01
N ALA A 150 -7.36 4.18 7.99
CA ALA A 150 -7.81 4.73 9.25
C ALA A 150 -6.77 5.68 9.75
N ASP A 151 -7.19 6.91 10.01
CA ASP A 151 -6.53 7.62 11.08
C ASP A 151 -7.01 7.01 12.41
N GLY A 152 -6.14 7.07 13.41
CA GLY A 152 -6.54 6.82 14.78
C GLY A 152 -7.14 8.08 15.38
N ASP A 153 -7.82 8.95 14.64
CA ASP A 153 -8.34 10.23 15.10
C ASP A 153 -9.88 10.26 14.93
N ASN A 154 -10.57 10.39 16.04
CA ASN A 154 -12.02 10.21 16.16
C ASN A 154 -12.87 11.35 15.56
N THR A 155 -12.35 12.08 14.57
CA THR A 155 -13.11 13.19 14.00
C THR A 155 -14.16 12.61 13.06
N ASN A 156 -15.41 12.71 13.50
CA ASN A 156 -16.64 12.21 12.89
C ASN A 156 -16.96 12.81 11.48
N GLU A 157 -15.96 13.28 10.76
CA GLU A 157 -16.03 14.19 9.61
C GLU A 157 -15.09 13.79 8.45
N SER A 158 -14.47 12.60 8.47
CA SER A 158 -13.48 12.27 7.45
C SER A 158 -14.09 11.61 6.22
N PHE A 159 -13.84 12.25 5.07
CA PHE A 159 -14.25 11.77 3.75
C PHE A 159 -13.39 10.58 3.27
N PHE A 160 -12.42 10.10 4.08
CA PHE A 160 -11.35 9.17 3.66
C PHE A 160 -10.90 8.09 4.67
N GLY A 161 -11.73 7.67 5.63
CA GLY A 161 -11.40 6.50 6.48
C GLY A 161 -12.51 6.09 7.44
N VAL A 162 -12.30 4.97 8.15
CA VAL A 162 -13.14 4.59 9.29
C VAL A 162 -12.26 4.40 10.52
N ASP A 163 -12.62 5.08 11.60
CA ASP A 163 -12.00 4.96 12.92
C ASP A 163 -11.64 3.49 13.22
N ASN A 164 -10.36 3.26 13.46
CA ASN A 164 -9.80 1.95 13.72
C ASN A 164 -9.47 1.76 15.20
N GLY A 165 -9.89 2.68 16.06
CA GLY A 165 -9.49 2.68 17.46
C GLY A 165 -8.00 2.96 17.62
N GLY A 166 -7.46 2.71 18.82
CA GLY A 166 -6.03 2.90 19.11
C GLY A 166 -5.54 4.35 19.14
N ASN A 167 -6.47 5.30 19.12
CA ASN A 167 -6.33 6.76 19.20
C ASN A 167 -5.67 7.18 20.51
N THR A 168 -6.04 6.47 21.57
CA THR A 168 -5.57 6.70 22.93
C THR A 168 -4.89 5.47 23.49
N ALA A 169 -4.08 5.66 24.54
CA ALA A 169 -3.46 4.55 25.28
C ALA A 169 -4.48 3.57 25.92
N THR A 170 -5.77 3.92 25.92
CA THR A 170 -6.86 3.12 26.48
C THR A 170 -7.75 2.46 25.44
N GLU A 171 -7.62 2.81 24.17
CA GLU A 171 -8.40 2.22 23.09
C GLU A 171 -7.66 1.05 22.45
N VAL A 172 -8.45 0.09 21.96
CA VAL A 172 -7.93 -1.06 21.21
C VAL A 172 -8.05 -0.79 19.73
N TRP A 173 -7.08 -1.26 18.96
CA TRP A 173 -7.18 -1.29 17.52
C TRP A 173 -8.21 -2.34 17.08
N PHE A 174 -9.12 -2.00 16.18
CA PHE A 174 -10.08 -2.94 15.62
C PHE A 174 -9.48 -3.78 14.48
N ARG A 175 -8.45 -3.25 13.80
CA ARG A 175 -7.69 -3.85 12.70
C ARG A 175 -6.23 -3.46 12.85
N HIS A 176 -5.30 -4.18 12.21
CA HIS A 176 -3.90 -3.77 12.21
C HIS A 176 -3.75 -2.35 11.65
N PRO A 177 -3.00 -1.45 12.29
CA PRO A 177 -2.87 -0.08 11.81
C PRO A 177 -2.12 -0.02 10.47
N ALA A 178 -2.54 0.93 9.63
CA ALA A 178 -1.84 1.41 8.44
C ALA A 178 -1.63 2.93 8.59
N ASP A 179 -0.60 3.46 7.94
CA ASP A 179 -0.15 4.87 8.02
C ASP A 179 0.28 5.33 9.43
N ALA A 180 0.43 4.38 10.35
CA ALA A 180 0.86 4.60 11.71
C ALA A 180 2.38 4.59 11.83
N VAL A 181 2.91 5.50 12.65
CA VAL A 181 4.34 5.56 12.98
C VAL A 181 4.73 4.32 13.78
N ILE A 182 5.80 3.64 13.36
CA ILE A 182 6.42 2.55 14.13
C ILE A 182 6.97 3.18 15.41
N PRO A 183 6.49 2.81 16.60
CA PRO A 183 6.91 3.50 17.84
C PRO A 183 8.41 3.34 18.09
N ASN A 184 9.07 4.38 18.61
CA ASN A 184 10.43 4.24 19.15
C ASN A 184 10.40 3.77 20.61
N SER A 185 9.76 2.63 20.85
CA SER A 185 9.61 2.05 22.18
C SER A 185 9.41 0.54 22.12
N SER A 186 9.69 -0.15 23.23
CA SER A 186 9.51 -1.62 23.33
C SER A 186 10.23 -2.39 22.22
N GLU A 187 9.62 -3.45 21.69
CA GLU A 187 10.16 -4.35 20.66
C GLU A 187 10.64 -3.61 19.40
N TYR A 188 9.97 -2.52 19.03
CA TYR A 188 10.24 -1.75 17.83
C TYR A 188 11.56 -0.97 17.88
N THR A 189 12.13 -0.69 19.06
CA THR A 189 13.42 0.00 19.18
C THR A 189 14.58 -0.74 18.51
N SER A 190 14.45 -2.07 18.39
CA SER A 190 15.43 -2.94 17.75
C SER A 190 15.24 -3.08 16.24
N TYR A 191 14.08 -2.66 15.72
CA TYR A 191 13.76 -2.77 14.30
C TYR A 191 14.36 -1.59 13.54
N VAL A 192 15.66 -1.69 13.27
CA VAL A 192 16.47 -0.62 12.65
C VAL A 192 17.10 -0.99 11.32
N GLU A 193 17.07 -2.27 10.94
CA GLU A 193 17.55 -2.76 9.64
C GLU A 193 16.39 -2.89 8.67
N TYR A 194 16.56 -2.39 7.44
CA TYR A 194 15.54 -2.50 6.40
C TYR A 194 15.48 -3.92 5.85
N ASP A 195 14.26 -4.46 5.77
CA ASP A 195 13.98 -5.75 5.13
C ASP A 195 12.95 -5.53 4.01
N PRO A 196 13.29 -5.79 2.73
CA PRO A 196 12.39 -5.57 1.60
C PRO A 196 11.15 -6.48 1.61
N LEU A 197 11.10 -7.53 2.45
CA LEU A 197 9.90 -8.32 2.68
C LEU A 197 8.90 -7.62 3.60
N VAL A 198 9.31 -6.62 4.37
CA VAL A 198 8.47 -5.81 5.26
C VAL A 198 8.80 -4.32 5.09
N PRO A 199 8.56 -3.73 3.91
CA PRO A 199 8.97 -2.36 3.65
C PRO A 199 8.19 -1.36 4.52
N VAL A 200 8.79 -0.20 4.75
CA VAL A 200 8.18 0.91 5.52
C VAL A 200 7.95 2.14 4.66
N GLY A 201 7.02 3.00 5.09
CA GLY A 201 6.79 4.32 4.52
C GLY A 201 7.67 5.38 5.17
N ARG A 202 8.20 6.30 4.36
CA ARG A 202 8.98 7.46 4.80
C ARG A 202 8.07 8.69 4.96
N GLN A 203 8.34 9.56 5.93
CA GLN A 203 7.56 10.78 6.15
C GLN A 203 8.11 12.00 5.38
N GLU A 204 9.36 11.93 4.91
CA GLU A 204 10.08 13.05 4.32
C GLU A 204 9.76 13.18 2.82
N LYS A 205 8.64 13.80 2.47
CA LYS A 205 8.26 14.00 1.07
C LYS A 205 9.32 14.79 0.29
N ALA A 206 9.72 15.95 0.81
CA ALA A 206 10.62 16.88 0.11
C ALA A 206 12.02 16.28 -0.12
N ASP A 207 12.49 15.46 0.83
CA ASP A 207 13.83 14.89 0.83
C ASP A 207 13.84 13.40 0.47
N ILE A 208 12.74 12.88 -0.09
CA ILE A 208 12.56 11.44 -0.30
C ILE A 208 13.70 10.82 -1.12
N ALA A 209 14.26 11.58 -2.06
CA ALA A 209 15.41 11.22 -2.90
C ALA A 209 16.71 10.91 -2.12
N THR A 210 16.79 11.37 -0.86
CA THR A 210 18.01 11.33 -0.04
C THR A 210 17.82 10.61 1.28
N VAL A 211 16.65 10.03 1.53
CA VAL A 211 16.41 9.22 2.73
C VAL A 211 17.30 7.98 2.71
N ALA A 212 17.81 7.59 3.88
CA ALA A 212 18.57 6.36 4.02
C ALA A 212 17.68 5.16 3.70
N MET A 213 18.11 4.34 2.75
CA MET A 213 17.31 3.21 2.23
C MET A 213 17.45 1.98 3.12
N ASP A 214 18.64 1.73 3.65
CA ASP A 214 19.06 0.50 4.32
C ASP A 214 18.66 0.38 5.79
N VAL A 215 18.00 1.40 6.33
CA VAL A 215 17.57 1.46 7.72
C VAL A 215 16.08 1.68 7.86
N VAL A 216 15.57 1.19 8.99
CA VAL A 216 14.27 1.59 9.55
C VAL A 216 14.52 2.55 10.70
N ARG A 217 13.67 3.57 10.80
CA ARG A 217 13.76 4.63 11.81
C ARG A 217 12.49 4.59 12.68
N PRO A 218 12.49 3.79 13.76
CA PRO A 218 11.44 3.86 14.75
C PRO A 218 11.24 5.29 15.26
N GLY A 219 9.98 5.70 15.40
CA GLY A 219 9.56 7.06 15.74
C GLY A 219 9.29 7.96 14.54
N THR A 220 9.65 7.55 13.32
CA THR A 220 9.40 8.32 12.10
C THR A 220 8.85 7.49 10.95
N ASP A 221 9.43 6.33 10.68
CA ASP A 221 8.95 5.47 9.59
C ASP A 221 7.61 4.83 9.96
N LYS A 222 6.81 4.53 8.94
CA LYS A 222 5.42 4.11 9.09
C LYS A 222 5.18 2.71 8.57
N VAL A 223 4.26 2.01 9.23
CA VAL A 223 3.60 0.84 8.64
C VAL A 223 2.65 1.35 7.56
N ILE A 224 2.72 0.82 6.35
CA ILE A 224 1.84 1.19 5.22
C ILE A 224 1.19 -0.07 4.66
N CYS A 225 0.17 0.08 3.81
CA CYS A 225 -0.55 -1.07 3.24
C CYS A 225 0.40 -2.10 2.58
N VAL A 226 1.41 -1.59 1.87
CA VAL A 226 2.39 -2.44 1.18
C VAL A 226 3.49 -2.99 2.08
N SER A 227 3.48 -2.72 3.40
CA SER A 227 4.35 -3.39 4.37
C SER A 227 4.06 -4.89 4.44
N CYS A 228 2.80 -5.28 4.31
CA CYS A 228 2.37 -6.69 4.30
C CYS A 228 1.91 -7.15 2.92
N HIS A 229 1.33 -6.26 2.10
CA HIS A 229 0.75 -6.61 0.81
C HIS A 229 1.65 -6.24 -0.38
N ARG A 230 1.46 -6.92 -1.52
CA ARG A 230 2.01 -6.51 -2.81
C ARG A 230 0.89 -5.92 -3.68
N ALA A 231 1.14 -4.74 -4.25
CA ALA A 231 0.13 -3.93 -4.92
C ALA A 231 -0.57 -4.59 -6.14
N HIS A 232 0.06 -5.53 -6.84
CA HIS A 232 -0.54 -6.19 -8.02
C HIS A 232 -0.94 -7.64 -7.75
N GLY A 233 -0.20 -8.34 -6.88
CA GLY A 233 -0.37 -9.77 -6.61
C GLY A 233 0.90 -10.41 -6.07
N SER A 234 0.74 -11.60 -5.50
CA SER A 234 1.80 -12.42 -4.91
C SER A 234 1.42 -13.90 -4.93
N ALA A 235 2.36 -14.77 -4.57
CA ALA A 235 2.14 -16.21 -4.46
C ALA A 235 1.23 -16.61 -3.28
N TYR A 236 0.82 -15.65 -2.47
CA TYR A 236 0.10 -15.87 -1.23
C TYR A 236 -1.27 -15.21 -1.31
N PRO A 237 -2.33 -15.84 -0.77
CA PRO A 237 -3.66 -15.24 -0.72
C PRO A 237 -3.65 -13.86 -0.07
N ASP A 238 -4.66 -13.05 -0.39
CA ASP A 238 -4.80 -11.66 0.04
C ASP A 238 -3.59 -10.78 -0.36
N MET A 239 -2.84 -11.22 -1.38
CA MET A 239 -1.64 -10.54 -1.90
C MET A 239 -0.53 -10.32 -0.86
N LEU A 240 -0.45 -11.17 0.16
CA LEU A 240 0.55 -11.03 1.21
C LEU A 240 1.97 -11.24 0.67
N ARG A 241 2.98 -10.69 1.35
CA ARG A 241 4.39 -10.87 1.00
C ARG A 241 4.96 -12.21 1.42
N TRP A 242 4.28 -12.91 2.33
CA TRP A 242 4.65 -14.20 2.90
C TRP A 242 3.41 -15.06 3.15
N ASP A 243 3.63 -16.35 3.38
CA ASP A 243 2.57 -17.25 3.84
C ASP A 243 2.23 -16.93 5.30
N TYR A 244 1.00 -16.49 5.53
CA TYR A 244 0.50 -16.17 6.88
C TYR A 244 0.04 -17.41 7.64
N THR A 245 -0.08 -18.56 6.97
CA THR A 245 -0.51 -19.81 7.58
C THR A 245 0.44 -20.20 8.71
N GLY A 246 -0.09 -20.34 9.93
CA GLY A 246 0.69 -20.71 11.10
C GLY A 246 1.54 -19.58 11.70
N MET A 247 1.28 -18.32 11.35
CA MET A 247 1.80 -17.16 12.08
C MET A 247 1.01 -16.93 13.38
N GLU A 248 1.18 -17.84 14.33
CA GLU A 248 0.47 -17.81 15.62
C GLU A 248 1.33 -17.16 16.71
N THR A 249 0.76 -16.18 17.42
CA THR A 249 1.49 -15.47 18.48
C THR A 249 1.82 -16.39 19.66
N GLY A 250 2.98 -16.16 20.29
CA GLY A 250 3.46 -16.91 21.44
C GLY A 250 3.93 -18.34 21.14
N THR A 251 3.97 -18.73 19.86
CA THR A 251 4.36 -20.08 19.43
C THR A 251 5.67 -20.03 18.66
N THR A 252 6.71 -20.68 19.19
CA THR A 252 7.96 -20.88 18.46
C THR A 252 7.73 -21.85 17.29
N GLY A 253 8.21 -21.50 16.10
CA GLY A 253 8.00 -22.32 14.90
C GLY A 253 8.79 -21.85 13.68
N SER A 254 8.47 -22.42 12.51
CA SER A 254 9.13 -22.07 11.24
C SER A 254 8.85 -20.64 10.76
N THR A 255 7.85 -19.98 11.35
CA THR A 255 7.46 -18.60 11.06
C THR A 255 8.13 -17.58 12.00
N ALA A 256 8.84 -18.02 13.05
CA ALA A 256 9.48 -17.12 14.02
C ALA A 256 10.47 -16.15 13.36
N GLY A 257 10.45 -14.89 13.77
CA GLY A 257 11.23 -13.82 13.17
C GLY A 257 10.91 -13.49 11.70
N THR A 258 9.81 -14.00 11.14
CA THR A 258 9.39 -13.74 9.74
C THR A 258 8.04 -13.03 9.68
N GLY A 259 7.74 -12.42 8.52
CA GLY A 259 6.48 -11.71 8.30
C GLY A 259 6.18 -10.66 9.38
N CYS A 260 5.01 -10.75 10.02
CA CYS A 260 4.62 -9.79 11.06
C CYS A 260 5.56 -9.80 12.28
N PHE A 261 6.25 -10.91 12.55
CA PHE A 261 7.20 -11.03 13.65
C PHE A 261 8.51 -10.29 13.41
N LYS A 262 8.75 -9.76 12.20
CA LYS A 262 9.85 -8.81 11.95
C LYS A 262 9.70 -7.53 12.76
N CYS A 263 8.46 -7.03 12.89
CA CYS A 263 8.14 -5.87 13.72
C CYS A 263 7.74 -6.27 15.14
N HIS A 264 7.06 -7.42 15.27
CA HIS A 264 6.57 -7.95 16.55
C HIS A 264 7.50 -9.03 17.12
N SER A 265 8.77 -8.67 17.31
CA SER A 265 9.85 -9.61 17.66
C SER A 265 9.70 -10.25 19.04
N THR A 266 8.78 -9.77 19.89
CA THR A 266 8.49 -10.38 21.19
C THR A 266 7.24 -11.27 21.17
N LYS A 267 6.63 -11.46 20.00
CA LYS A 267 5.35 -12.17 19.82
C LYS A 267 5.48 -13.50 19.12
N ASP A 268 6.66 -13.89 18.65
CA ASP A 268 6.90 -15.15 17.93
C ASP A 268 7.28 -16.33 18.84
N GLY A 269 7.17 -16.13 20.16
CA GLY A 269 7.49 -17.14 21.16
C GLY A 269 8.99 -17.36 21.37
N VAL A 270 9.87 -16.48 20.88
CA VAL A 270 11.33 -16.50 21.11
C VAL A 270 11.75 -15.45 22.13
#